data_AF-A0A2G3KB33-F1
#
_entry.id   AF-A0A2G3KB33-F1
#
_cell.length_a   1.000
_cell.length_b   1.000
_cell.length_c   1.000
_cell.angle_alpha   90.00
_cell.angle_beta   90.00
_cell.angle_gamma   90.00
#
_symmetry.space_group_name_H-M   'P 1'
#
loop_
_entity.id
_entity.type
_entity.pdbx_description
1 polymer ?
#
loop_
_entity_poly.entity_id
_entity_poly.type
_entity_poly.pdbx_seq_one_letter_code
_entity_poly.pdbx_strand_id
1 'polypeptide(L)'
;MCNSKSLCTPVHKDFCAACCPDKGHAQQAVNKSIAPPRSKGFTLIELLVTLTLLAIMATAAMPLTQLNARRAKEQELKLALREIRTAIDDYKRATEDGRIDKPANGSGYPRDLQMLVDGIEDRKSAEKRRLYFLRRIPRDPFFPDETAAASATWGYRSYQSPPDAPREGEDVYDVYPLSPESGLNGRPYREW
;
A
#
# COMPACT_ATOMS: atom_id res chain seq x y z
N MET A 1 -10.94 19.39 -42.92
CA MET A 1 -9.78 18.87 -42.18
C MET A 1 -10.11 17.48 -41.65
N CYS A 2 -9.57 16.43 -42.29
CA CYS A 2 -9.16 15.21 -41.60
C CYS A 2 -8.11 14.56 -42.51
N ASN A 3 -6.93 14.39 -41.95
CA ASN A 3 -5.67 14.10 -42.62
C ASN A 3 -5.31 12.68 -42.19
N SER A 4 -5.32 11.72 -43.11
CA SER A 4 -4.79 10.38 -42.84
C SER A 4 -3.87 9.98 -43.99
N LYS A 5 -2.58 10.21 -43.75
CA LYS A 5 -1.49 9.64 -44.54
C LYS A 5 -1.34 8.19 -44.11
N SER A 6 -1.88 7.25 -44.88
CA SER A 6 -1.43 5.86 -44.88
C SER A 6 -0.44 5.66 -46.02
N LEU A 7 0.80 5.39 -45.65
CA LEU A 7 1.89 5.02 -46.54
C LEU A 7 1.56 3.67 -47.22
N CYS A 8 1.36 3.69 -48.53
CA CYS A 8 1.46 2.52 -49.39
C CYS A 8 2.93 2.29 -49.76
N THR A 9 3.46 1.11 -49.47
CA THR A 9 4.67 0.60 -50.10
C THR A 9 4.32 -0.21 -51.37
N PRO A 10 5.23 -0.30 -52.36
CA PRO A 10 4.85 -0.65 -53.72
C PRO A 10 5.46 -1.99 -54.14
N VAL A 11 4.75 -3.10 -54.02
CA VAL A 11 5.08 -4.33 -54.77
C VAL A 11 3.80 -5.12 -55.04
N HIS A 12 3.13 -4.80 -56.15
CA HIS A 12 2.68 -5.75 -57.16
C HIS A 12 1.95 -4.96 -58.24
N LYS A 13 2.70 -4.62 -59.29
CA LYS A 13 2.17 -4.41 -60.63
C LYS A 13 1.63 -5.74 -61.14
N ASP A 14 0.73 -5.64 -62.11
CA ASP A 14 0.16 -6.71 -62.94
C ASP A 14 -1.26 -7.12 -62.51
N PHE A 15 -2.26 -6.37 -62.97
CA PHE A 15 -3.16 -6.86 -64.03
C PHE A 15 -4.17 -5.76 -64.37
N CYS A 16 -3.98 -5.17 -65.55
CA CYS A 16 -4.90 -4.22 -66.17
C CYS A 16 -5.55 -4.93 -67.38
N ALA A 17 -6.81 -4.58 -67.66
CA ALA A 17 -7.62 -4.96 -68.83
C ALA A 17 -8.13 -6.43 -68.85
N ALA A 18 -9.28 -6.79 -69.43
CA ALA A 18 -10.05 -6.18 -70.50
C ALA A 18 -11.48 -6.79 -70.59
N CYS A 19 -12.34 -6.08 -71.33
CA CYS A 19 -13.44 -6.59 -72.19
C CYS A 19 -14.77 -7.11 -71.58
N CYS A 20 -15.85 -6.34 -71.77
CA CYS A 20 -17.23 -6.83 -71.99
C CYS A 20 -17.30 -7.72 -73.28
N PRO A 21 -18.40 -8.46 -73.61
CA PRO A 21 -19.78 -8.38 -73.10
C PRO A 21 -20.55 -9.72 -72.92
N ASP A 22 -21.78 -9.58 -72.44
CA ASP A 22 -23.01 -10.23 -72.92
C ASP A 22 -23.68 -11.35 -72.09
N LYS A 23 -25.02 -11.22 -72.11
CA LYS A 23 -26.11 -12.14 -71.81
C LYS A 23 -26.54 -12.29 -70.36
N GLY A 24 -27.70 -11.68 -70.12
CA GLY A 24 -28.49 -11.87 -68.93
C GLY A 24 -28.81 -13.33 -68.70
N HIS A 25 -28.65 -13.73 -67.44
CA HIS A 25 -29.48 -14.75 -66.84
C HIS A 25 -30.26 -14.09 -65.73
N ALA A 26 -31.56 -13.94 -65.99
CA ALA A 26 -32.55 -13.83 -64.94
C ALA A 26 -32.39 -15.05 -64.01
N GLN A 27 -31.73 -14.87 -62.88
CA GLN A 27 -31.78 -15.83 -61.78
C GLN A 27 -32.52 -15.18 -60.62
N GLN A 28 -33.75 -15.67 -60.51
CA GLN A 28 -34.76 -15.41 -59.52
C GLN A 28 -34.16 -15.10 -58.16
N ALA A 29 -34.51 -13.91 -57.65
CA ALA A 29 -34.45 -13.63 -56.23
C ALA A 29 -35.30 -14.68 -55.51
N VAL A 30 -34.63 -15.70 -54.95
CA VAL A 30 -35.25 -16.58 -53.97
C VAL A 30 -35.52 -15.69 -52.76
N ASN A 31 -36.77 -15.25 -52.65
CA ASN A 31 -37.26 -14.50 -51.51
C ASN A 31 -37.27 -15.47 -50.32
N LYS A 32 -36.09 -15.65 -49.72
CA LYS A 32 -35.92 -16.45 -48.51
C LYS A 32 -36.50 -15.59 -47.39
N SER A 33 -37.78 -15.79 -47.10
CA SER A 33 -38.46 -15.16 -45.98
C SER A 33 -37.64 -15.41 -44.72
N ILE A 34 -36.86 -14.42 -44.29
CA ILE A 34 -36.18 -14.43 -43.00
C ILE A 34 -37.30 -14.34 -41.99
N ALA A 35 -37.72 -15.48 -41.45
CA ALA A 35 -38.66 -15.51 -40.35
C ALA A 35 -38.09 -14.63 -39.23
N PRO A 36 -38.88 -13.72 -38.64
CA PRO A 36 -38.41 -12.89 -37.55
C PRO A 36 -37.89 -13.81 -36.44
N PRO A 37 -36.73 -13.51 -35.82
CA PRO A 37 -36.23 -14.32 -34.72
C PRO A 37 -37.32 -14.38 -33.66
N ARG A 38 -37.74 -15.59 -33.29
CA ARG A 38 -38.71 -15.78 -32.20
C ARG A 38 -38.14 -15.13 -30.96
N SER A 39 -38.79 -14.07 -30.49
CA SER A 39 -38.49 -13.43 -29.22
C SER A 39 -38.74 -14.44 -28.10
N LYS A 40 -37.66 -14.98 -27.55
CA LYS A 40 -37.72 -15.82 -26.34
C LYS A 40 -37.84 -14.88 -25.15
N GLY A 41 -38.95 -14.98 -24.41
CA GLY A 41 -39.10 -14.29 -23.12
C GLY A 41 -38.31 -15.01 -22.02
N PHE A 42 -37.93 -14.27 -20.98
CA PHE A 42 -37.32 -14.84 -19.78
C PHE A 42 -38.37 -15.63 -18.98
N THR A 43 -37.98 -16.80 -18.48
CA THR A 43 -38.84 -17.58 -17.59
C THR A 43 -38.68 -17.12 -16.14
N LEU A 44 -39.71 -17.34 -15.31
CA LEU A 44 -39.63 -17.02 -13.87
C LEU A 44 -38.49 -17.79 -13.18
N ILE A 45 -38.19 -19.01 -13.64
CA ILE A 45 -37.09 -19.80 -13.11
C ILE A 45 -35.72 -19.21 -13.49
N GLU A 46 -35.57 -18.67 -14.70
CA GLU A 46 -34.33 -18.01 -15.13
C GLU A 46 -34.07 -16.72 -14.34
N LEU A 47 -35.13 -15.97 -14.04
CA LEU A 47 -35.04 -14.76 -13.21
C LEU A 47 -34.72 -15.10 -11.74
N LEU A 48 -35.26 -16.20 -11.20
CA LEU A 48 -34.88 -16.70 -9.88
C LEU A 48 -33.42 -17.16 -9.81
N VAL A 49 -32.95 -17.94 -10.80
CA VAL A 49 -31.57 -18.44 -10.83
C VAL A 49 -30.57 -17.29 -10.96
N THR A 50 -30.84 -16.32 -11.82
CA THR A 50 -29.95 -15.16 -12.00
C THR A 50 -29.90 -14.28 -10.75
N LEU A 51 -31.04 -13.97 -10.13
CA LEU A 51 -31.07 -13.19 -8.89
C LEU A 51 -30.40 -13.93 -7.72
N THR A 52 -30.59 -15.25 -7.61
CA THR A 52 -29.90 -16.03 -6.57
C THR A 52 -28.39 -16.07 -6.77
N LEU A 53 -27.91 -16.24 -8.01
CA LEU A 53 -26.49 -16.15 -8.32
C LEU A 53 -25.91 -14.75 -8.04
N LEU A 54 -26.64 -13.69 -8.39
CA LEU A 54 -26.24 -12.31 -8.08
C LEU A 54 -26.16 -12.07 -6.56
N ALA A 55 -27.12 -12.59 -5.80
CA ALA A 55 -27.11 -12.48 -4.33
C ALA A 55 -25.92 -13.22 -3.71
N ILE A 56 -25.57 -14.40 -4.21
CA ILE A 56 -24.39 -15.16 -3.74
C ILE A 56 -23.10 -14.39 -4.07
N MET A 57 -22.96 -13.89 -5.30
CA MET A 57 -21.77 -13.13 -5.70
C MET A 57 -21.61 -11.83 -4.89
N ALA A 58 -22.71 -11.14 -4.59
CA ALA A 58 -22.68 -9.91 -3.81
C ALA A 58 -22.14 -10.11 -2.38
N THR A 59 -22.45 -11.23 -1.74
CA THR A 59 -21.98 -11.52 -0.37
C THR A 59 -20.51 -11.93 -0.30
N ALA A 60 -19.99 -12.60 -1.34
CA ALA A 60 -18.60 -13.06 -1.37
C ALA A 60 -17.54 -11.95 -1.54
N ALA A 61 -17.94 -10.74 -1.95
CA ALA A 61 -16.99 -9.66 -2.29
C ALA A 61 -16.48 -8.85 -1.08
N MET A 62 -17.23 -8.77 0.02
CA MET A 62 -16.91 -7.91 1.17
C MET A 62 -15.65 -8.30 1.98
N PRO A 63 -15.35 -9.58 2.30
CA PRO A 63 -14.25 -9.91 3.22
C PRO A 63 -12.85 -9.55 2.66
N LEU A 64 -12.72 -9.38 1.35
CA LEU A 64 -11.45 -9.06 0.70
C LEU A 64 -10.98 -7.62 0.99
N THR A 65 -11.90 -6.66 1.13
CA THR A 65 -11.54 -5.25 1.32
C THR A 65 -10.95 -5.00 2.71
N GLN A 66 -11.57 -5.57 3.75
CA GLN A 66 -11.11 -5.47 5.14
C GLN A 66 -9.74 -6.14 5.33
N LEU A 67 -9.53 -7.30 4.71
CA LEU A 67 -8.23 -7.99 4.75
C LEU A 67 -7.13 -7.19 4.06
N ASN A 68 -7.42 -6.58 2.91
CA ASN A 68 -6.44 -5.74 2.21
C ASN A 68 -6.08 -4.48 3.00
N ALA A 69 -7.09 -3.80 3.59
CA ALA A 69 -6.86 -2.66 4.46
C ALA A 69 -6.00 -3.04 5.68
N ARG A 70 -6.28 -4.20 6.30
CA ARG A 70 -5.50 -4.70 7.43
C ARG A 70 -4.05 -5.01 7.04
N ARG A 71 -3.83 -5.68 5.90
CA ARG A 71 -2.48 -5.94 5.37
C ARG A 71 -1.70 -4.65 5.10
N ALA A 72 -2.36 -3.63 4.54
CA ALA A 72 -1.73 -2.33 4.31
C ALA A 72 -1.30 -1.68 5.62
N LYS A 73 -2.18 -1.66 6.64
CA LYS A 73 -1.84 -1.16 7.99
C LYS A 73 -0.71 -1.95 8.64
N GLU A 74 -0.68 -3.27 8.52
CA GLU A 74 0.43 -4.09 9.05
C GLU A 74 1.77 -3.80 8.38
N GLN A 75 1.76 -3.53 7.07
CA GLN A 75 2.96 -3.15 6.34
C GLN A 75 3.45 -1.77 6.80
N GLU A 76 2.55 -0.80 6.91
CA GLU A 76 2.85 0.53 7.42
C GLU A 76 3.40 0.47 8.85
N LEU A 77 2.81 -0.35 9.72
CA LEU A 77 3.27 -0.58 11.08
C LEU A 77 4.72 -1.09 11.12
N LYS A 78 5.04 -2.11 10.32
CA LYS A 78 6.40 -2.67 10.24
C LYS A 78 7.41 -1.66 9.72
N LEU A 79 7.02 -0.82 8.76
CA LEU A 79 7.87 0.24 8.25
C LEU A 79 8.13 1.30 9.33
N ALA A 80 7.08 1.74 10.03
CA ALA A 80 7.18 2.70 11.13
C ALA A 80 8.08 2.18 12.27
N LEU A 81 7.88 0.94 12.72
CA LEU A 81 8.71 0.31 13.75
C LEU A 81 10.18 0.24 13.33
N ARG A 82 10.45 -0.19 12.09
CA ARG A 82 11.82 -0.24 11.56
C ARG A 82 12.45 1.15 11.50
N GLU A 83 11.73 2.14 11.02
CA GLU A 83 12.22 3.53 10.91
C GLU A 83 12.58 4.08 12.29
N ILE A 84 11.70 3.94 13.28
CA ILE A 84 11.96 4.43 14.65
C ILE A 84 13.12 3.68 15.30
N ARG A 85 13.13 2.34 15.27
CA ARG A 85 14.20 1.53 15.86
C ARG A 85 15.56 1.82 15.24
N THR A 86 15.62 1.96 13.91
CA THR A 86 16.86 2.32 13.22
C THR A 86 17.37 3.69 13.66
N ALA A 87 16.48 4.68 13.82
CA ALA A 87 16.86 6.00 14.29
C ALA A 87 17.34 6.01 15.76
N ILE A 88 16.75 5.18 16.63
CA ILE A 88 17.23 4.97 18.00
C ILE A 88 18.63 4.35 17.99
N ASP A 89 18.86 3.34 17.14
CA ASP A 89 20.17 2.69 17.00
C ASP A 89 21.23 3.64 16.42
N ASP A 90 20.87 4.49 15.46
CA ASP A 90 21.74 5.55 14.93
C ASP A 90 22.09 6.58 16.00
N TYR A 91 21.14 6.97 16.85
CA TYR A 91 21.39 7.85 17.99
C TYR A 91 22.39 7.24 18.96
N LYS A 92 22.19 5.96 19.29
CA LYS A 92 23.08 5.23 20.19
C LYS A 92 24.50 5.19 19.64
N ARG A 93 24.65 4.88 18.34
CA ARG A 93 25.95 4.91 17.65
C ARG A 93 26.59 6.30 17.68
N ALA A 94 25.83 7.35 17.41
CA ALA A 94 26.36 8.73 17.49
C ALA A 94 26.82 9.12 18.91
N THR A 95 26.17 8.58 19.94
CA THR A 95 26.57 8.77 21.34
C THR A 95 27.85 7.99 21.66
N GLU A 96 27.97 6.74 21.20
CA GLU A 96 29.18 5.92 21.34
C GLU A 96 30.38 6.50 20.59
N ASP A 97 30.12 7.09 19.42
CA ASP A 97 31.11 7.83 18.64
C ASP A 97 31.53 9.15 19.30
N GLY A 98 30.90 9.56 20.41
CA GLY A 98 31.17 10.84 21.08
C GLY A 98 30.78 12.06 20.26
N ARG A 99 29.88 11.91 19.28
CA ARG A 99 29.28 13.02 18.52
C ARG A 99 28.22 13.74 19.34
N ILE A 100 27.54 13.01 20.22
CA ILE A 100 26.49 13.51 21.12
C ILE A 100 26.95 13.40 22.57
N ASP A 101 26.59 14.39 23.39
CA ASP A 101 26.82 14.35 24.83
C ASP A 101 26.00 13.24 25.49
N LYS A 102 26.70 12.28 26.09
CA LYS A 102 26.09 11.26 26.95
C LYS A 102 25.93 11.84 28.36
N PRO A 103 24.71 11.92 28.93
CA PRO A 103 24.57 12.28 30.33
C PRO A 103 25.30 11.26 31.20
N ALA A 104 25.91 11.69 32.32
CA ALA A 104 26.84 10.87 33.10
C ALA A 104 26.28 9.51 33.55
N ASN A 105 24.97 9.42 33.82
CA ASN A 105 24.27 8.17 34.17
C ASN A 105 23.37 7.64 33.05
N GLY A 106 23.45 8.20 31.84
CA GLY A 106 22.62 7.79 30.72
C GLY A 106 23.04 6.45 30.12
N SER A 107 22.08 5.70 29.61
CA SER A 107 22.33 4.49 28.80
C SER A 107 22.98 4.81 27.44
N GLY A 108 22.82 6.04 26.96
CA GLY A 108 23.18 6.48 25.60
C GLY A 108 22.05 6.35 24.58
N TYR A 109 20.84 5.99 25.03
CA TYR A 109 19.61 6.09 24.24
C TYR A 109 18.93 7.45 24.46
N PRO A 110 18.07 7.91 23.52
CA PRO A 110 17.33 9.16 23.68
C PRO A 110 16.33 9.05 24.85
N ARG A 111 16.05 10.16 25.55
CA ARG A 111 15.02 10.20 26.62
C ARG A 111 13.58 10.16 26.09
N ASP A 112 13.38 10.66 24.88
CA ASP A 112 12.09 10.68 24.17
C ASP A 112 12.33 10.63 22.65
N LEU A 113 11.28 10.33 21.88
CA LEU A 113 11.37 10.31 20.42
C LEU A 113 11.49 11.70 19.79
N GLN A 114 11.12 12.78 20.50
CA GLN A 114 11.17 14.14 19.96
C GLN A 114 12.60 14.59 19.73
N MET A 115 13.54 14.18 20.58
CA MET A 115 14.98 14.41 20.36
C MET A 115 15.51 13.89 19.02
N LEU A 116 14.90 12.85 18.46
CA LEU A 116 15.30 12.31 17.15
C LEU A 116 14.91 13.26 16.00
N VAL A 117 13.91 14.11 16.20
CA VAL A 117 13.38 15.08 15.22
C VAL A 117 13.90 16.49 15.47
N ASP A 118 14.00 16.95 16.71
CA ASP A 118 14.47 18.29 17.06
C ASP A 118 15.95 18.51 16.66
N GLY A 119 16.69 17.40 16.62
CA GLY A 119 18.08 17.32 16.25
C GLY A 119 19.02 17.82 17.34
N ILE A 120 20.22 17.23 17.39
CA ILE A 120 21.18 17.45 18.48
C ILE A 120 22.50 17.96 17.92
N GLU A 121 23.15 18.88 18.63
CA GLU A 121 24.43 19.45 18.21
C GLU A 121 25.53 18.37 18.15
N ASP A 122 26.21 18.29 17.01
CA ASP A 122 27.38 17.45 16.82
C ASP A 122 28.61 18.09 17.48
N ARG A 123 29.10 17.48 18.56
CA ARG A 123 30.31 17.95 19.25
C ARG A 123 31.57 17.83 18.41
N LYS A 124 31.61 16.90 17.45
CA LYS A 124 32.76 16.73 16.56
C LYS A 124 32.74 17.74 15.42
N SER A 125 31.64 18.46 15.22
CA SER A 125 31.54 19.51 14.22
C SER A 125 32.03 20.84 14.79
N ALA A 126 33.08 21.41 14.18
CA ALA A 126 33.56 22.76 14.53
C ALA A 126 32.45 23.84 14.43
N GLU A 127 31.52 23.65 13.49
CA GLU A 127 30.37 24.55 13.25
C GLU A 127 29.12 24.22 14.08
N LYS A 128 29.19 23.23 15.00
CA LYS A 128 28.03 22.77 15.81
C LYS A 128 26.78 22.44 15.00
N ARG A 129 26.95 21.76 13.86
CA ARG A 129 25.81 21.34 13.02
C ARG A 129 24.90 20.39 13.80
N ARG A 130 23.59 20.50 13.59
CA ARG A 130 22.60 19.59 14.20
C ARG A 130 22.53 18.27 13.42
N LEU A 131 22.48 17.17 14.15
CA LEU A 131 22.24 15.82 13.66
C LEU A 131 20.76 15.48 13.85
N TYR A 132 20.11 15.10 12.77
CA TYR A 132 18.71 14.69 12.74
C TYR A 132 18.65 13.20 12.42
N PHE A 133 17.89 12.44 13.21
CA PHE A 133 17.76 10.99 13.05
C PHE A 133 16.43 10.61 12.38
N LEU A 134 15.38 11.38 12.66
CA LEU A 134 14.07 11.24 12.03
C LEU A 134 13.67 12.55 11.33
N ARG A 135 12.99 12.41 10.19
CA ARG A 135 12.36 13.56 9.51
C ARG A 135 11.06 13.98 10.20
N ARG A 136 10.36 13.00 10.77
CA ARG A 136 9.15 13.12 11.58
C ARG A 136 8.98 11.79 12.31
N ILE A 137 8.22 11.79 13.40
CA ILE A 137 7.84 10.55 14.09
C ILE A 137 6.69 9.88 13.29
N PRO A 138 6.86 8.65 12.78
CA PRO A 138 5.75 7.89 12.20
C PRO A 138 4.68 7.61 13.25
N ARG A 139 3.41 7.59 12.86
CA ARG A 139 2.27 7.27 13.74
C ARG A 139 1.95 5.79 13.67
N ASP A 140 1.46 5.20 14.76
CA ASP A 140 0.91 3.83 14.73
C ASP A 140 -0.42 3.81 13.91
N PRO A 141 -0.52 3.07 12.79
CA PRO A 141 -1.74 2.97 11.96
C PRO A 141 -2.93 2.26 12.64
N PHE A 142 -2.69 1.58 13.77
CA PHE A 142 -3.73 0.94 14.57
C PHE A 142 -4.19 1.76 15.78
N PHE A 143 -3.55 2.90 16.06
CA PHE A 143 -4.00 3.78 17.14
C PHE A 143 -5.33 4.47 16.77
N PRO A 144 -6.37 4.41 17.62
CA PRO A 144 -7.73 4.79 17.24
C PRO A 144 -7.95 6.31 17.12
N ASP A 145 -7.26 7.14 17.90
CA ASP A 145 -7.44 8.59 17.90
C ASP A 145 -6.51 9.28 16.91
N GLU A 146 -7.05 9.67 15.75
CA GLU A 146 -6.31 10.34 14.66
C GLU A 146 -5.73 11.71 15.05
N THR A 147 -6.24 12.34 16.11
CA THR A 147 -5.79 13.66 16.57
C THR A 147 -4.61 13.59 17.54
N ALA A 148 -4.33 12.41 18.10
CA ALA A 148 -3.21 12.20 18.99
C ALA A 148 -1.88 12.45 18.28
N ALA A 149 -0.95 13.10 19.00
CA ALA A 149 0.41 13.30 18.52
C ALA A 149 1.09 11.95 18.19
N ALA A 150 1.87 11.87 17.12
CA ALA A 150 2.48 10.62 16.67
C ALA A 150 3.32 9.94 17.78
N SER A 151 4.04 10.71 18.59
CA SER A 151 4.80 10.20 19.74
C SER A 151 3.91 9.60 20.83
N ALA A 152 2.66 10.03 20.99
CA ALA A 152 1.75 9.48 22.00
C ALA A 152 1.08 8.18 21.55
N THR A 153 1.28 7.75 20.29
CA THR A 153 0.65 6.54 19.74
C THR A 153 1.44 5.26 20.01
N TRP A 154 2.64 5.37 20.59
CA TRP A 154 3.55 4.26 20.85
C TRP A 154 3.71 4.02 22.35
N GLY A 155 3.89 2.75 22.73
CA GLY A 155 4.39 2.38 24.05
C GLY A 155 5.91 2.38 24.07
N TYR A 156 6.50 2.73 25.21
CA TYR A 156 7.95 2.86 25.37
C TYR A 156 8.54 1.75 26.22
N ARG A 157 9.76 1.34 25.85
CA ARG A 157 10.57 0.41 26.61
C ARG A 157 11.92 1.04 26.90
N SER A 158 12.26 1.09 28.18
CA SER A 158 13.57 1.56 28.65
C SER A 158 14.65 0.50 28.56
N TYR A 159 15.91 0.91 28.48
CA TYR A 159 17.04 -0.03 28.39
C TYR A 159 17.20 -0.86 29.67
N GLN A 160 16.84 -0.29 30.82
CA GLN A 160 16.89 -0.96 32.12
C GLN A 160 15.78 -2.01 32.31
N SER A 161 14.75 -2.00 31.46
CA SER A 161 13.69 -2.99 31.55
C SER A 161 14.15 -4.38 31.09
N PRO A 162 13.68 -5.47 31.73
CA PRO A 162 14.01 -6.81 31.30
C PRO A 162 13.27 -7.16 29.99
N PRO A 163 13.78 -8.10 29.16
CA PRO A 163 13.19 -8.43 27.86
C PRO A 163 11.75 -8.96 27.93
N ASP A 164 11.42 -9.68 28.99
CA ASP A 164 10.13 -10.32 29.25
C ASP A 164 9.08 -9.41 29.90
N ALA A 165 9.51 -8.30 30.53
CA ALA A 165 8.63 -7.29 31.09
C ALA A 165 9.07 -5.86 30.71
N PRO A 166 8.75 -5.42 29.47
CA PRO A 166 8.99 -4.05 29.01
C PRO A 166 8.37 -3.02 29.96
N ARG A 167 9.15 -2.02 30.35
CA ARG A 167 8.67 -0.90 31.18
C ARG A 167 9.24 0.40 30.64
N GLU A 168 8.41 1.44 30.71
CA GLU A 168 8.86 2.82 30.50
C GLU A 168 9.89 3.20 31.58
N GLY A 169 10.75 4.16 31.26
CA GLY A 169 11.82 4.59 32.15
C GLY A 169 12.44 5.90 31.67
N GLU A 170 13.70 6.14 32.02
CA GLU A 170 14.38 7.40 31.72
C GLU A 170 14.79 7.54 30.24
N ASP A 171 14.79 6.43 29.50
CA ASP A 171 15.21 6.34 28.11
C ASP A 171 14.23 5.53 27.25
N VAL A 172 14.32 5.77 25.95
CA VAL A 172 13.61 5.02 24.91
C VAL A 172 14.59 4.13 24.19
N TYR A 173 14.61 2.86 24.58
CA TYR A 173 15.38 1.81 23.94
C TYR A 173 14.61 1.14 22.81
N ASP A 174 13.31 0.91 23.02
CA ASP A 174 12.44 0.30 22.02
C ASP A 174 11.03 0.89 22.09
N VAL A 175 10.29 0.75 21.00
CA VAL A 175 8.90 1.17 20.87
C VAL A 175 8.04 0.00 20.45
N TYR A 176 6.78 0.00 20.88
CA TYR A 176 5.82 -1.01 20.46
C TYR A 176 4.42 -0.40 20.28
N PRO A 177 3.57 -1.02 19.43
CA PRO A 177 2.20 -0.56 19.20
C PRO A 177 1.34 -0.76 20.44
N LEU A 178 0.44 0.19 20.75
CA LEU A 178 -0.47 0.09 21.90
C LEU A 178 -1.71 -0.76 21.64
N SER A 179 -1.93 -1.15 20.37
CA SER A 179 -3.06 -1.99 19.99
C SER A 179 -2.99 -3.38 20.65
N PRO A 180 -4.07 -3.86 21.28
CA PRO A 180 -4.14 -5.21 21.83
C PRO A 180 -4.35 -6.29 20.76
N GLU A 181 -4.50 -5.90 19.50
CA GLU A 181 -4.72 -6.84 18.40
C GLU A 181 -3.49 -7.70 18.09
N SER A 182 -3.77 -8.86 17.48
CA SER A 182 -2.77 -9.71 16.86
C SER A 182 -2.84 -9.59 15.34
N GLY A 183 -1.68 -9.58 14.70
CA GLY A 183 -1.64 -9.53 13.25
C GLY A 183 -2.11 -10.83 12.59
N LEU A 184 -2.15 -10.82 11.27
CA LEU A 184 -2.61 -11.94 10.44
C LEU A 184 -1.76 -13.21 10.60
N ASN A 185 -0.57 -13.10 11.17
CA ASN A 185 0.31 -14.23 11.53
C ASN A 185 0.02 -14.82 12.92
N GLY A 186 -0.97 -14.32 13.66
CA GLY A 186 -1.32 -14.76 15.00
C GLY A 186 -0.41 -14.23 16.12
N ARG A 187 0.61 -13.41 15.81
CA ARG A 187 1.47 -12.78 16.82
C ARG A 187 0.92 -11.41 17.23
N PRO A 188 0.84 -11.10 18.54
CA PRO A 188 0.44 -9.77 19.02
C PRO A 188 1.33 -8.66 18.44
N TYR A 189 0.75 -7.51 18.07
CA TYR A 189 1.52 -6.40 17.50
C TYR A 189 2.61 -5.86 18.43
N ARG A 190 2.38 -5.91 19.74
CA ARG A 190 3.38 -5.54 20.76
C ARG A 190 4.66 -6.38 20.75
N GLU A 191 4.65 -7.54 20.09
CA GLU A 191 5.80 -8.46 19.99
C GLU A 191 6.53 -8.38 18.64
N TRP A 192 6.12 -7.44 17.77
CA TRP A 192 6.67 -7.28 16.44
C TRP A 192 7.95 -6.43 16.41
#